data_AF-A0A954BHA1-F1
#
_entry.id   AF-A0A954BHA1-F1
#
_cell.length_a   1.000
_cell.length_b   1.000
_cell.length_c   1.000
_cell.angle_alpha   90.00
_cell.angle_beta   90.00
_cell.angle_gamma   90.00
#
_symmetry.space_group_name_H-M   'P 1'
#
loop_
_entity.id
_entity.type
_entity.pdbx_description
1 polymer ?
#
loop_
_entity_poly.entity_id
_entity_poly.type
_entity_poly.pdbx_seq_one_letter_code
_entity_poly.pdbx_strand_id
1 'polypeptide(L)'
;MEFDDVVRSRRSIRGFLKKPVPKALVREILEIAMRAPTSLNSQPWNFYVVSGEVLDRIRKGNVERNLAGVPDSREFRMGPAYDGVHRERQVGIAKQLFAAMGIAREDKDARMDWVLRGFRQFDAPVSIVVTYD
;
A
#
# COMPACT_ATOMS: atom_id res chain seq x y z
N MET A 1 16.34 2.40 -20.69
CA MET A 1 16.00 2.90 -19.35
C MET A 1 17.07 2.35 -18.45
N GLU A 2 17.87 3.24 -17.86
CA GLU A 2 18.94 2.85 -16.95
C GLU A 2 18.34 2.59 -15.56
N PHE A 3 19.10 1.94 -14.66
CA PHE A 3 18.61 1.65 -13.31
C PHE A 3 18.22 2.92 -12.53
N ASP A 4 18.97 4.02 -12.70
CA ASP A 4 18.68 5.31 -12.07
C ASP A 4 17.30 5.86 -12.46
N ASP A 5 16.88 5.64 -13.71
CA ASP A 5 15.55 6.06 -14.18
C ASP A 5 14.45 5.30 -13.43
N VAL A 6 14.65 4.01 -13.18
CA VAL A 6 13.70 3.18 -12.41
C VAL A 6 13.56 3.71 -10.99
N VAL A 7 14.69 4.02 -10.34
CA VAL A 7 14.70 4.51 -8.95
C VAL A 7 14.02 5.88 -8.84
N ARG A 8 14.32 6.80 -9.76
CA ARG A 8 13.79 8.18 -9.74
C ARG A 8 12.32 8.26 -10.18
N SER A 9 11.88 7.41 -11.10
CA SER A 9 10.50 7.41 -11.61
C SER A 9 9.51 6.71 -10.67
N ARG A 10 9.99 5.78 -9.82
CA ARG A 10 9.15 5.05 -8.87
C ARG A 10 8.51 6.00 -7.86
N ARG A 11 7.18 5.95 -7.77
CA ARG A 11 6.36 6.77 -6.87
C ARG A 11 5.19 5.95 -6.31
N SER A 12 4.64 6.38 -5.17
CA SER A 12 3.44 5.77 -4.59
C SER A 12 2.21 6.14 -5.42
N ILE A 13 1.79 5.23 -6.31
CA ILE A 13 0.58 5.37 -7.11
C ILE A 13 -0.64 5.05 -6.25
N ARG A 14 -1.67 5.91 -6.33
CA ARG A 14 -2.92 5.83 -5.55
C ARG A 14 -4.18 5.96 -6.42
N GLY A 15 -4.03 5.57 -7.68
CA GLY A 15 -5.10 5.50 -8.66
C GLY A 15 -4.63 4.61 -9.80
N PHE A 16 -5.33 3.50 -9.99
CA PHE A 16 -4.97 2.46 -10.97
C PHE A 16 -6.09 2.29 -11.98
N LEU A 17 -5.71 1.88 -13.19
CA LEU A 17 -6.68 1.43 -14.19
C LEU A 17 -7.16 0.02 -13.82
N LYS A 18 -8.39 -0.31 -14.22
CA LYS A 18 -8.94 -1.68 -14.12
C LYS A 18 -8.28 -2.69 -15.09
N LYS A 19 -7.13 -2.34 -15.65
CA LYS A 19 -6.40 -3.18 -16.60
C LYS A 19 -5.79 -4.37 -15.84
N PRO A 20 -6.12 -5.62 -16.19
CA PRO A 20 -5.55 -6.78 -15.50
C PRO A 20 -4.04 -6.88 -15.76
N VAL A 21 -3.32 -7.44 -14.79
CA VAL A 21 -1.89 -7.73 -14.90
C VAL A 21 -1.72 -9.24 -15.16
N PRO A 22 -1.02 -9.67 -16.22
CA PRO A 22 -0.79 -11.09 -16.48
C PRO A 22 -0.08 -11.77 -15.30
N LYS A 23 -0.54 -12.98 -14.93
CA LYS A 23 0.06 -13.75 -13.84
C LYS A 23 1.55 -14.04 -14.07
N ALA A 24 1.95 -14.29 -15.31
CA ALA A 24 3.34 -14.50 -15.70
C ALA A 24 4.22 -13.27 -15.38
N LEU A 25 3.71 -12.06 -15.66
CA LEU A 25 4.43 -10.82 -15.37
C LEU A 25 4.59 -10.59 -13.86
N VAL A 26 3.57 -10.87 -13.06
CA VAL A 26 3.68 -10.78 -11.59
C VAL A 26 4.72 -11.76 -11.07
N ARG A 27 4.75 -12.98 -11.62
CA ARG A 27 5.76 -13.99 -11.26
C ARG A 27 7.17 -13.51 -11.59
N GLU A 28 7.40 -13.02 -12.81
CA GLU A 28 8.70 -12.48 -13.23
C GLU A 28 9.18 -11.36 -12.30
N ILE A 29 8.29 -10.43 -11.92
CA ILE A 29 8.61 -9.36 -10.97
C ILE A 29 9.05 -9.93 -9.62
N LEU A 30 8.35 -10.93 -9.10
CA LEU A 30 8.70 -11.57 -7.83
C LEU A 30 10.02 -12.35 -7.92
N GLU A 31 10.27 -13.05 -9.02
CA GLU A 31 11.54 -13.75 -9.28
C GLU A 31 12.74 -12.80 -9.24
N ILE A 32 12.60 -11.61 -9.84
CA ILE A 32 13.62 -10.56 -9.76
C ILE A 32 13.73 -10.03 -8.32
N ALA A 33 12.60 -9.76 -7.65
CA ALA A 33 12.60 -9.22 -6.29
C ALA A 33 13.26 -10.17 -5.27
N MET A 34 13.11 -11.48 -5.44
CA MET A 34 13.72 -12.50 -4.59
C MET A 34 15.25 -12.56 -4.71
N ARG A 35 15.86 -11.83 -5.64
CA ARG A 35 17.32 -11.65 -5.71
C ARG A 35 17.87 -10.67 -4.66
N ALA A 36 17.01 -9.99 -3.90
CA ALA A 36 17.44 -9.18 -2.78
C ALA A 36 18.30 -10.02 -1.79
N PRO A 37 19.40 -9.49 -1.25
CA PRO A 37 20.19 -10.21 -0.27
C PRO A 37 19.47 -10.26 1.09
N THR A 38 19.67 -11.34 1.84
CA THR A 38 19.25 -11.44 3.25
C THR A 38 20.37 -11.96 4.12
N SER A 39 20.26 -11.71 5.43
CA SER A 39 21.15 -12.31 6.42
C SER A 39 21.14 -13.83 6.26
N LEU A 40 22.34 -14.43 6.12
CA LEU A 40 22.52 -15.87 5.95
C LEU A 40 21.70 -16.50 4.80
N ASN A 41 21.29 -15.70 3.81
CA ASN A 41 20.42 -16.12 2.71
C ASN A 41 19.09 -16.77 3.14
N SER A 42 18.56 -16.39 4.31
CA SER A 42 17.33 -16.94 4.88
C SER A 42 16.07 -16.76 4.03
N GLN A 43 16.01 -15.73 3.16
CA GLN A 43 14.87 -15.46 2.27
C GLN A 43 13.49 -15.60 2.98
N PRO A 44 13.26 -14.89 4.11
CA PRO A 44 12.17 -15.18 5.03
C PRO A 44 10.79 -14.70 4.51
N TRP A 45 10.75 -14.17 3.29
CA TRP A 45 9.55 -13.58 2.71
C TRP A 45 8.60 -14.65 2.16
N ASN A 46 7.32 -14.47 2.46
CA ASN A 46 6.23 -15.19 1.83
C ASN A 46 5.36 -14.18 1.07
N PHE A 47 5.01 -14.48 -0.18
CA PHE A 47 4.23 -13.58 -1.04
C PHE A 47 2.85 -14.17 -1.37
N TYR A 48 1.79 -13.46 -0.95
CA TYR A 48 0.41 -13.78 -1.31
C TYR A 48 -0.08 -12.79 -2.38
N VAL A 49 -0.19 -13.29 -3.61
CA VAL A 49 -0.69 -12.50 -4.75
C VAL A 49 -2.20 -12.69 -4.87
N VAL A 50 -2.94 -11.60 -4.68
CA VAL A 50 -4.41 -11.61 -4.69
C VAL A 50 -4.93 -10.72 -5.81
N SER A 51 -5.91 -11.21 -6.58
CA SER A 51 -6.54 -10.49 -7.68
C SER A 51 -7.99 -10.96 -7.88
N GLY A 52 -8.74 -10.26 -8.74
CA GLY A 52 -10.13 -10.60 -9.07
C GLY A 52 -11.06 -10.64 -7.86
N GLU A 53 -12.02 -11.56 -7.89
CA GLU A 53 -13.08 -11.66 -6.88
C GLU A 53 -12.56 -11.82 -5.44
N VAL A 54 -11.43 -12.52 -5.25
CA VAL A 54 -10.84 -12.69 -3.92
C VAL A 54 -10.38 -11.35 -3.36
N LEU A 55 -9.74 -10.53 -4.19
CA LEU A 55 -9.32 -9.19 -3.79
C LEU A 55 -10.54 -8.32 -3.48
N ASP A 56 -11.60 -8.41 -4.29
CA ASP A 56 -12.83 -7.65 -4.05
C ASP A 56 -13.53 -8.05 -2.74
N ARG A 57 -13.51 -9.34 -2.37
CA ARG A 57 -13.99 -9.79 -1.05
C ARG A 57 -13.14 -9.22 0.09
N ILE A 58 -11.81 -9.19 -0.05
CA ILE A 58 -10.92 -8.59 0.95
C ILE A 58 -11.23 -7.10 1.12
N ARG A 59 -11.39 -6.37 0.01
CA ARG A 59 -11.74 -4.94 0.03
C ARG A 59 -13.04 -4.67 0.78
N LYS A 60 -14.08 -5.44 0.45
CA LYS A 60 -15.39 -5.34 1.11
C LYS A 60 -15.25 -5.56 2.62
N GLY A 61 -14.60 -6.66 3.02
CA GLY A 61 -14.38 -6.98 4.44
C GLY A 61 -13.56 -5.91 5.17
N ASN A 62 -12.52 -5.36 4.53
CA ASN A 62 -11.72 -4.29 5.11
C ASN A 62 -12.57 -3.03 5.36
N VAL A 63 -13.39 -2.62 4.39
CA VAL A 63 -14.25 -1.43 4.52
C VAL A 63 -15.30 -1.65 5.61
N GLU A 64 -15.99 -2.79 5.60
CA GLU A 64 -16.99 -3.13 6.61
C GLU A 64 -16.42 -3.11 8.03
N ARG A 65 -15.25 -3.72 8.24
CA ARG A 65 -14.58 -3.74 9.56
C ARG A 65 -14.11 -2.35 10.00
N ASN A 66 -13.57 -1.55 9.09
CA ASN A 66 -13.16 -0.17 9.39
C ASN A 66 -14.37 0.69 9.79
N LEU A 67 -15.47 0.61 9.04
CA LEU A 67 -16.69 1.35 9.34
C LEU A 67 -17.37 0.88 10.63
N ALA A 68 -17.26 -0.41 10.95
CA ALA A 68 -17.72 -0.97 12.22
C ALA A 68 -16.80 -0.64 13.42
N GLY A 69 -15.71 0.10 13.21
CA GLY A 69 -14.78 0.49 14.28
C GLY A 69 -14.01 -0.69 14.88
N VAL A 70 -13.90 -1.81 14.14
CA VAL A 70 -13.15 -2.97 14.60
C VAL A 70 -11.67 -2.57 14.73
N PRO A 71 -11.06 -2.72 15.92
CA PRO A 71 -9.65 -2.41 16.10
C PRO A 71 -8.79 -3.22 15.13
N ASP A 72 -7.65 -2.66 14.75
CA ASP A 72 -6.69 -3.44 13.98
C ASP A 72 -6.08 -4.56 14.82
N SER A 73 -5.73 -5.65 14.12
CA SER A 73 -4.97 -6.75 14.68
C SER A 73 -3.57 -6.65 14.10
N ARG A 74 -2.61 -6.20 14.91
CA ARG A 74 -1.21 -6.01 14.50
C ARG A 74 -0.34 -7.03 15.21
N GLU A 75 0.40 -7.81 14.43
CA GLU A 75 1.48 -8.66 14.93
C GLU A 75 2.67 -7.82 15.40
N PHE A 76 2.81 -6.59 14.87
CA PHE A 76 3.86 -5.65 15.20
C PHE A 76 3.43 -4.64 16.26
N ARG A 77 4.32 -4.42 17.23
CA ARG A 77 4.19 -3.28 18.14
C ARG A 77 4.40 -1.98 17.38
N MET A 78 3.53 -1.02 17.60
CA MET A 78 3.77 0.35 17.16
C MET A 78 4.83 1.00 18.04
N GLY A 79 5.78 1.67 17.39
CA GLY A 79 6.63 2.63 18.06
C GLY A 79 5.85 3.87 18.52
N PRO A 80 6.52 4.79 19.24
CA PRO A 80 5.93 6.08 19.58
C PRO A 80 5.56 6.87 18.32
N ALA A 81 4.70 7.88 18.49
CA ALA A 81 4.40 8.81 17.41
C ALA A 81 5.70 9.47 16.91
N TYR A 82 5.79 9.71 15.60
CA TYR A 82 6.90 10.47 15.03
C TYR A 82 6.96 11.88 15.63
N ASP A 83 8.18 12.36 15.85
CA ASP A 83 8.47 13.70 16.34
C ASP A 83 9.53 14.41 15.47
N GLY A 84 9.72 15.71 15.70
CA GLY A 84 10.67 16.57 14.99
C GLY A 84 10.53 16.50 13.48
N VAL A 85 11.66 16.38 12.77
CA VAL A 85 11.71 16.35 11.31
C VAL A 85 10.88 15.21 10.69
N HIS A 86 10.71 14.09 11.40
CA HIS A 86 9.90 12.97 10.90
C HIS A 86 8.41 13.33 10.92
N ARG A 87 7.96 14.01 11.98
CA ARG A 87 6.59 14.53 12.06
C ARG A 87 6.33 15.61 11.01
N GLU A 88 7.28 16.53 10.82
CA GLU A 88 7.19 17.56 9.78
C GLU A 88 7.03 16.97 8.39
N ARG A 89 7.84 15.97 8.04
CA ARG A 89 7.73 15.24 6.76
C ARG A 89 6.38 14.54 6.60
N GLN A 90 5.89 13.89 7.66
CA GLN A 90 4.57 13.22 7.66
C GLN A 90 3.42 14.22 7.42
N VAL A 91 3.46 15.38 8.07
CA VAL A 91 2.46 16.44 7.86
C VAL A 91 2.60 17.06 6.48
N GLY A 92 3.83 17.30 6.02
CA GLY A 92 4.14 17.89 4.72
C GLY A 92 3.56 17.07 3.57
N ILE A 93 3.79 15.76 3.57
CA ILE A 93 3.26 14.89 2.51
C ILE A 93 1.73 14.83 2.54
N ALA A 94 1.10 14.83 3.72
CA ALA A 94 -0.35 14.84 3.84
C ALA A 94 -0.97 16.12 3.26
N LYS A 95 -0.36 17.29 3.53
CA LYS A 95 -0.79 18.58 2.96
C LYS A 95 -0.73 18.56 1.43
N GLN A 96 0.42 18.16 0.86
CA GLN A 96 0.60 18.09 -0.59
C GLN A 96 -0.40 17.13 -1.24
N LEU A 97 -0.61 15.96 -0.62
CA LEU A 97 -1.51 14.93 -1.11
C LEU A 97 -2.96 15.41 -1.17
N PHE A 98 -3.49 15.96 -0.07
CA PHE A 98 -4.86 16.45 -0.03
C PHE A 98 -5.08 17.68 -0.92
N ALA A 99 -4.10 18.59 -0.98
CA ALA A 99 -4.15 19.74 -1.88
C ALA A 99 -4.23 19.30 -3.35
N ALA A 100 -3.43 18.31 -3.77
CA ALA A 100 -3.45 17.79 -5.14
C ALA A 100 -4.79 17.14 -5.53
N MET A 101 -5.60 16.72 -4.56
CA MET A 101 -6.91 16.12 -4.77
C MET A 101 -8.07 17.10 -4.56
N GLY A 102 -7.79 18.36 -4.18
CA GLY A 102 -8.82 19.34 -3.85
C GLY A 102 -9.59 19.02 -2.56
N ILE A 103 -9.04 18.18 -1.67
CA ILE A 103 -9.70 17.80 -0.43
C ILE A 103 -9.33 18.79 0.68
N ALA A 104 -10.32 19.56 1.13
CA ALA A 104 -10.14 20.53 2.20
C ALA A 104 -9.77 19.85 3.54
N ARG A 105 -9.30 20.63 4.52
CA ARG A 105 -8.97 20.09 5.85
C ARG A 105 -10.21 19.74 6.67
N GLU A 106 -11.27 20.48 6.42
CA GLU A 106 -12.55 20.49 7.09
C GLU A 106 -13.49 19.44 6.50
N ASP A 107 -13.22 18.99 5.28
CA ASP A 107 -13.96 17.92 4.59
C ASP A 107 -13.59 16.55 5.18
N LYS A 108 -14.22 16.24 6.31
CA LYS A 108 -14.00 14.98 7.04
C LYS A 108 -14.42 13.77 6.21
N ASP A 109 -15.47 13.89 5.41
CA ASP A 109 -16.03 12.78 4.65
C ASP A 109 -15.10 12.40 3.50
N ALA A 110 -14.63 13.36 2.71
CA ALA A 110 -13.66 13.07 1.64
C ALA A 110 -12.32 12.57 2.20
N ARG A 111 -11.89 13.06 3.36
CA ARG A 111 -10.71 12.54 4.05
C ARG A 111 -10.89 11.10 4.53
N MET A 112 -12.07 10.79 5.08
CA MET A 112 -12.40 9.43 5.51
C MET A 112 -12.46 8.48 4.31
N ASP A 113 -13.14 8.86 3.23
CA ASP A 113 -13.16 8.05 2.00
C ASP A 113 -11.75 7.81 1.47
N TRP A 114 -10.90 8.85 1.45
CA TRP A 114 -9.50 8.71 1.06
C TRP A 114 -8.73 7.69 1.91
N VAL A 115 -8.93 7.70 3.23
CA VAL A 115 -8.35 6.68 4.13
C VAL A 115 -8.87 5.29 3.75
N LEU A 116 -10.18 5.13 3.54
CA LEU A 116 -10.79 3.87 3.14
C LEU A 116 -10.35 3.39 1.75
N ARG A 117 -9.94 4.28 0.84
CA ARG A 117 -9.32 3.90 -0.44
C ARG A 117 -8.00 3.17 -0.23
N GLY A 118 -7.24 3.49 0.82
CA GLY A 118 -6.05 2.73 1.21
C GLY A 118 -6.36 1.27 1.54
N PHE A 119 -7.46 1.04 2.26
CA PHE A 119 -7.95 -0.30 2.61
C PHE A 119 -8.57 -1.06 1.42
N ARG A 120 -8.84 -0.35 0.33
CA ARG A 120 -9.23 -0.91 -0.98
C ARG A 120 -8.06 -1.08 -1.96
N GLN A 121 -6.81 -0.92 -1.49
CA GLN A 121 -5.59 -0.95 -2.31
C GLN A 121 -5.62 0.06 -3.46
N PHE A 122 -6.30 1.20 -3.27
CA PHE A 122 -6.52 2.23 -4.28
C PHE A 122 -7.02 1.68 -5.63
N ASP A 123 -7.81 0.60 -5.57
CA ASP A 123 -8.43 -0.05 -6.73
C ASP A 123 -7.43 -0.73 -7.67
N ALA A 124 -6.21 -1.02 -7.21
CA ALA A 124 -5.20 -1.76 -7.97
C ALA A 124 -5.70 -3.15 -8.41
N PRO A 125 -5.42 -3.62 -9.64
CA PRO A 125 -5.89 -4.93 -10.12
C PRO A 125 -5.26 -6.13 -9.39
N VAL A 126 -4.14 -5.92 -8.68
CA VAL A 126 -3.39 -6.94 -7.93
C VAL A 126 -2.94 -6.33 -6.60
N SER A 127 -3.07 -7.11 -5.52
CA SER A 127 -2.47 -6.83 -4.22
C SER A 127 -1.46 -7.92 -3.88
N ILE A 128 -0.27 -7.53 -3.43
CA ILE A 128 0.74 -8.47 -2.92
C ILE A 128 0.84 -8.24 -1.41
N VAL A 129 0.44 -9.23 -0.63
CA VAL A 129 0.64 -9.24 0.82
C VAL A 129 1.94 -9.98 1.09
N VAL A 130 2.86 -9.32 1.80
CA VAL A 130 4.13 -9.92 2.22
C VAL A 130 4.00 -10.31 3.68
N THR A 131 4.26 -11.58 3.98
CA THR A 131 4.42 -12.06 5.36
C THR A 131 5.84 -12.59 5.52
N TYR A 132 6.23 -12.86 6.76
CA TYR A 132 7.50 -13.51 7.05
C TYR A 132 7.31 -14.43 8.27
N ASP A 133 8.24 -15.36 8.46
CA ASP A 133 8.18 -16.40 9.50
C ASP A 133 8.46 -15.89 10.93
#